data_AF-A0A7J9B6K5-F1
#
_entry.id   AF-A0A7J9B6K5-F1
#
_cell.length_a   1.000
_cell.length_b   1.000
_cell.length_c   1.000
_cell.angle_alpha   90.00
_cell.angle_beta   90.00
_cell.angle_gamma   90.00
#
_symmetry.space_group_name_H-M   'P 1'
#
loop_
_entity.id
_entity.type
_entity.pdbx_description
1 polymer ?
#
loop_
_entity_poly.entity_id
_entity_poly.type
_entity_poly.pdbx_seq_one_letter_code
_entity_poly.pdbx_strand_id
1 'polypeptide(L)'
;IYFDYYVRLGNKVNNIDVVYTPWSNLKKTPSMDVGQVGFHNSKMVRTVRVEKRINEIVNRLNKTKVERKPDLKAEKEAVYAAEKAERKQQLREKKRREDMQRLEKERQAEIRSYKGLMVSEKMTSNKQIAATSKSFQEVEEDFM
;
A
#
# COMPACT_ATOMS: atom_id res chain seq x y z
N ILE A 1 5.59 16.31 -25.62
CA ILE A 1 6.03 17.57 -26.26
C ILE A 1 5.95 18.64 -25.20
N TYR A 2 7.04 18.89 -24.47
CA TYR A 2 7.08 19.98 -23.50
C TYR A 2 7.20 21.28 -24.31
N PHE A 3 6.10 22.02 -24.42
CA PHE A 3 6.12 23.40 -24.89
C PHE A 3 6.64 24.26 -23.74
N ASP A 4 7.95 24.37 -23.59
CA ASP A 4 8.53 25.39 -22.73
C ASP A 4 8.30 26.75 -23.40
N TYR A 5 7.17 27.37 -23.06
CA TYR A 5 6.91 28.76 -23.40
C TYR A 5 7.88 29.62 -22.59
N TYR A 6 8.96 30.00 -23.23
CA TYR A 6 9.83 31.08 -22.77
C TYR A 6 9.05 32.40 -22.90
N VAL A 7 8.15 32.66 -21.95
CA VAL A 7 7.43 33.93 -21.88
C VAL A 7 8.45 34.99 -21.47
N ARG A 8 9.03 35.69 -22.45
CA ARG A 8 9.68 36.97 -22.19
C ARG A 8 8.66 37.84 -21.44
N LEU A 9 9.01 38.26 -20.22
CA LEU A 9 8.30 39.29 -19.48
C LEU A 9 8.32 40.59 -20.31
N GLY A 10 7.32 40.76 -21.18
CA GLY A 10 7.24 41.88 -22.11
C GLY A 10 6.41 41.55 -23.36
N ASN A 11 5.09 41.42 -23.21
CA ASN A 11 4.15 41.20 -24.31
C ASN A 11 3.75 42.53 -24.98
N LYS A 12 4.72 43.22 -25.57
CA LYS A 12 4.51 44.52 -26.28
C LYS A 12 4.63 44.43 -27.79
N VAL A 13 5.11 43.29 -28.32
CA VAL A 13 5.36 43.09 -29.76
C VAL A 13 4.29 42.18 -30.36
N ASN A 14 3.82 42.55 -31.56
CA ASN A 14 2.72 41.86 -32.26
C ASN A 14 3.15 40.53 -32.90
N ASN A 15 4.45 40.39 -33.17
CA ASN A 15 5.09 39.24 -33.79
C ASN A 15 5.98 38.51 -32.77
N ILE A 16 5.90 37.17 -32.78
CA ILE A 16 6.64 36.31 -31.85
C ILE A 16 7.30 35.19 -32.66
N ASP A 17 8.56 34.91 -32.36
CA ASP A 17 9.26 33.74 -32.88
C ASP A 17 9.14 32.59 -31.88
N VAL A 18 8.61 31.47 -32.33
CA VAL A 18 8.47 30.24 -31.55
C VAL A 18 9.61 29.30 -31.93
N VAL A 19 10.37 28.88 -30.94
CA VAL A 19 11.52 27.99 -31.12
C VAL A 19 11.13 26.56 -30.73
N TYR A 20 11.20 25.65 -31.69
CA TYR A 20 10.98 24.21 -31.49
C TYR A 20 12.31 23.49 -31.44
N THR A 21 12.61 22.90 -30.29
CA THR A 21 13.80 22.06 -30.11
C THR A 21 13.45 20.83 -29.26
N PRO A 22 14.03 19.66 -29.54
CA PRO A 22 13.97 18.51 -28.64
C PRO A 22 14.62 18.83 -27.29
N TRP A 23 14.13 18.19 -26.21
CA TRP A 23 14.66 18.37 -24.86
C TRP A 23 16.14 18.00 -24.75
N SER A 24 16.56 16.96 -25.47
CA SER A 24 17.93 16.46 -25.52
C SER A 24 18.93 17.49 -26.06
N ASN A 25 18.44 18.49 -26.80
CA ASN A 25 19.28 19.55 -27.35
C ASN A 25 19.43 20.76 -26.41
N LEU A 26 18.72 20.80 -25.28
CA LEU A 26 18.83 21.89 -24.32
C LEU A 26 20.10 21.77 -23.49
N LYS A 27 20.87 22.86 -23.39
CA LYS A 27 22.10 22.97 -22.59
C LYS A 27 21.87 23.92 -21.44
N LYS A 28 22.01 23.43 -20.21
CA LYS A 28 22.04 24.25 -18.99
C LYS A 28 23.42 24.15 -18.36
N THR A 29 24.10 25.27 -18.20
CA THR A 29 25.34 25.35 -17.42
C THR A 29 25.05 25.94 -16.04
N PRO A 30 25.81 25.59 -14.98
CA PRO A 30 25.61 26.16 -13.64
C PRO A 30 25.80 27.67 -13.56
N SER A 31 26.52 28.26 -14.51
CA SER A 31 26.73 29.70 -14.63
C SER A 31 25.56 30.44 -15.29
N MET A 32 24.53 29.74 -15.79
CA MET A 32 23.39 30.38 -16.46
C MET A 32 22.31 30.77 -15.45
N ASP A 33 21.85 32.03 -15.55
CA ASP A 33 20.77 32.58 -14.73
C ASP A 33 19.48 31.77 -14.85
N VAL A 34 18.62 31.89 -13.84
CA VAL A 34 17.31 31.22 -13.82
C VAL A 34 16.47 31.69 -15.01
N GLY A 35 15.96 30.73 -15.78
CA GLY A 35 15.34 30.97 -17.07
C GLY A 35 16.27 30.65 -18.23
N GLN A 36 17.53 31.09 -18.23
CA GLN A 36 18.41 30.98 -19.41
C GLN A 36 18.72 29.53 -19.80
N VAL A 37 18.54 29.21 -21.09
CA VAL A 37 18.90 27.93 -21.70
C VAL A 37 19.70 28.15 -22.98
N GLY A 38 20.70 27.31 -23.22
CA GLY A 38 21.44 27.24 -24.48
C GLY A 38 21.05 26.01 -25.31
N PHE A 39 21.63 25.88 -26.51
CA PHE A 39 21.46 24.71 -27.37
C PHE A 39 22.80 23.99 -27.58
N HIS A 40 22.78 22.66 -27.65
CA HIS A 40 23.96 21.88 -28.03
C HIS A 40 24.23 21.94 -29.54
N ASN A 41 23.17 21.87 -30.36
CA ASN A 41 23.23 21.91 -31.81
C ASN A 41 22.14 22.82 -32.38
N SER A 42 22.55 23.91 -33.02
CA SER A 42 21.64 24.89 -33.64
C SER A 42 20.89 24.34 -34.86
N LYS A 43 21.37 23.27 -35.51
CA LYS A 43 20.69 22.69 -36.68
C LYS A 43 19.39 21.97 -36.33
N MET A 44 19.25 21.52 -35.07
CA MET A 44 18.03 20.87 -34.58
C MET A 44 17.00 21.87 -34.05
N VAL A 45 17.30 23.16 -34.12
CA VAL A 45 16.42 24.24 -33.68
C VAL A 45 15.61 24.72 -34.88
N ARG A 46 14.28 24.61 -34.81
CA ARG A 46 13.37 25.14 -35.83
C ARG A 46 12.68 26.37 -35.29
N THR A 47 12.82 27.50 -35.99
CA THR A 47 12.17 28.76 -35.61
C THR A 47 10.99 29.02 -36.54
N VAL A 48 9.81 29.23 -35.96
CA VAL A 48 8.59 29.59 -36.69
C VAL A 48 8.18 30.99 -36.25
N ARG A 49 8.08 31.90 -37.22
CA ARG A 49 7.63 33.27 -36.97
C ARG A 49 6.12 33.36 -37.08
N VAL A 50 5.48 33.85 -36.03
CA VAL A 50 4.04 34.16 -36.02
C VAL A 50 3.88 35.64 -36.33
N GLU A 51 3.29 35.96 -37.48
CA GLU A 51 3.22 37.34 -38.00
C GLU A 51 2.29 38.25 -37.21
N LYS A 52 1.13 37.72 -36.78
CA LYS A 52 0.13 38.47 -36.02
C LYS A 52 -0.44 37.62 -34.91
N ARG A 53 -0.52 38.19 -33.72
CA ARG A 53 -1.29 37.62 -32.62
C ARG A 53 -2.78 37.83 -32.85
N ILE A 54 -3.55 36.74 -32.95
CA ILE A 54 -5.01 36.79 -33.03
C ILE A 54 -5.57 36.67 -31.60
N ASN A 55 -5.88 37.81 -30.98
CA ASN A 55 -6.35 37.87 -29.59
C ASN A 55 -7.67 37.13 -29.35
N GLU A 56 -8.56 37.09 -30.35
CA GLU A 56 -9.84 36.36 -30.28
C GLU A 56 -9.63 34.86 -30.07
N ILE A 57 -8.68 34.26 -30.80
CA ILE A 57 -8.34 32.84 -30.68
C ILE A 57 -7.77 32.56 -29.29
N VAL A 58 -6.84 33.40 -28.82
CA VAL A 58 -6.23 33.25 -27.50
C VAL A 58 -7.27 33.38 -26.38
N ASN A 59 -8.16 34.37 -26.48
CA ASN A 59 -9.21 34.60 -25.48
C ASN A 59 -10.24 33.46 -25.48
N ARG A 60 -10.60 32.91 -26.65
CA ARG A 60 -11.46 31.73 -26.75
C ARG A 60 -10.80 30.50 -26.11
N LEU A 61 -9.52 30.25 -26.43
CA LEU A 61 -8.78 29.12 -25.87
C LEU A 61 -8.62 29.22 -24.35
N ASN A 62 -8.36 30.43 -23.82
CA ASN A 62 -8.29 30.67 -22.38
C ASN A 62 -9.63 30.45 -21.68
N LYS A 63 -10.74 30.81 -22.31
CA LYS A 63 -12.08 30.53 -21.77
C LYS A 63 -12.40 29.03 -21.71
N THR A 64 -11.90 28.25 -22.68
CA THR A 64 -12.07 26.79 -22.71
C THR A 64 -11.00 26.03 -21.92
N LYS A 65 -9.99 26.72 -21.39
CA LYS A 65 -8.89 26.11 -20.64
C LYS A 65 -9.40 25.69 -19.26
N VAL A 66 -9.92 24.47 -19.18
CA VAL A 66 -10.25 23.84 -17.90
C VAL A 66 -8.94 23.33 -17.29
N GLU A 67 -8.31 24.15 -16.46
CA GLU A 67 -7.23 23.68 -15.59
C GLU A 67 -7.84 22.78 -14.51
N ARG A 68 -7.96 21.49 -14.80
CA ARG A 68 -8.09 20.50 -13.75
C ARG A 68 -6.77 20.55 -12.98
N LYS A 69 -6.77 21.11 -11.78
CA LYS A 69 -5.72 20.88 -10.78
C LYS A 69 -6.14 19.63 -10.03
N PRO A 70 -5.66 18.43 -10.38
CA PRO A 70 -5.93 17.25 -9.57
C PRO A 70 -5.22 17.52 -8.24
N ASP A 71 -5.97 17.54 -7.16
CA ASP A 71 -5.43 17.82 -5.84
C ASP A 71 -4.69 16.57 -5.35
N LEU A 72 -3.44 16.39 -5.82
CA LEU A 72 -2.59 15.21 -5.60
C LEU A 72 -2.42 14.88 -4.11
N LYS A 73 -2.62 15.86 -3.23
CA LYS A 73 -2.52 15.71 -1.78
C LYS A 73 -3.66 14.86 -1.22
N ALA A 74 -4.89 15.09 -1.67
CA ALA A 74 -6.07 14.38 -1.19
C ALA A 74 -6.06 12.90 -1.64
N GLU A 75 -5.62 12.66 -2.88
CA GLU A 75 -5.51 11.30 -3.42
C GLU A 75 -4.43 10.49 -2.70
N LYS A 76 -3.29 11.11 -2.38
CA LYS A 76 -2.22 10.45 -1.60
C LYS A 76 -2.64 10.14 -0.17
N GLU A 77 -3.41 11.03 0.46
CA GLU A 77 -3.90 10.83 1.82
C GLU A 77 -4.95 9.71 1.90
N ALA A 78 -5.83 9.59 0.89
CA ALA A 78 -6.79 8.50 0.78
C ALA A 78 -6.10 7.14 0.63
N VAL A 79 -5.07 7.05 -0.22
CA VAL A 79 -4.28 5.82 -0.40
C VAL A 79 -3.55 5.44 0.90
N TYR A 80 -2.92 6.42 1.56
CA TYR A 80 -2.21 6.16 2.82
C TYR A 80 -3.13 5.73 3.96
N ALA A 81 -4.34 6.30 4.04
CA ALA A 81 -5.35 5.90 5.01
C ALA A 81 -5.83 4.46 4.77
N ALA A 82 -6.04 4.07 3.51
CA ALA A 82 -6.44 2.72 3.14
C ALA A 82 -5.35 1.69 3.48
N GLU A 83 -4.10 1.96 3.13
CA GLU A 83 -2.96 1.08 3.44
C GLU A 83 -2.79 0.89 4.96
N LYS A 84 -2.94 1.97 5.73
CA LYS A 84 -2.86 1.91 7.19
C LYS A 84 -4.01 1.10 7.81
N ALA A 85 -5.21 1.23 7.26
CA ALA A 85 -6.37 0.45 7.70
C ALA A 85 -6.17 -1.04 7.43
N GLU A 86 -5.70 -1.40 6.24
CA GLU A 86 -5.43 -2.78 5.85
C GLU A 86 -4.33 -3.40 6.74
N ARG A 87 -3.21 -2.68 6.95
CA ARG A 87 -2.13 -3.13 7.83
C ARG A 87 -2.60 -3.39 9.27
N LYS A 88 -3.49 -2.53 9.78
CA LYS A 88 -4.09 -2.69 11.12
C LYS A 88 -5.02 -3.91 11.18
N GLN A 89 -5.79 -4.18 10.13
CA GLN A 89 -6.64 -5.36 10.04
C GLN A 89 -5.80 -6.65 9.98
N GLN A 90 -4.78 -6.69 9.14
CA GLN A 90 -3.87 -7.84 9.04
C GLN A 90 -3.20 -8.17 10.39
N LEU A 91 -2.77 -7.13 11.14
CA LEU A 91 -2.17 -7.33 12.47
C LEU A 91 -3.18 -7.87 13.50
N ARG A 92 -4.43 -7.40 13.46
CA ARG A 92 -5.51 -7.90 14.31
C ARG A 92 -5.87 -9.34 14.00
N GLU A 93 -5.96 -9.69 12.71
CA GLU A 93 -6.25 -11.04 12.25
C GLU A 93 -5.15 -12.02 12.67
N LYS A 94 -3.88 -11.63 12.50
CA LYS A 94 -2.73 -12.42 12.92
C LYS A 94 -2.74 -12.67 14.44
N LYS A 95 -2.96 -11.63 15.24
CA LYS A 95 -3.05 -11.75 16.70
C LYS A 95 -4.20 -12.66 17.12
N ARG A 96 -5.39 -12.50 16.53
CA ARG A 96 -6.55 -13.38 16.83
C ARG A 96 -6.24 -14.84 16.49
N ARG A 97 -5.56 -15.08 15.36
CA ARG A 97 -5.15 -16.43 14.96
C ARG A 97 -4.13 -17.04 15.91
N GLU A 98 -3.14 -16.26 16.36
CA GLU A 98 -2.14 -16.70 17.35
C GLU A 98 -2.80 -17.03 18.70
N ASP A 99 -3.72 -16.18 19.18
CA ASP A 99 -4.46 -16.40 20.43
C ASP A 99 -5.34 -17.67 20.35
N MET A 100 -6.04 -17.90 19.24
CA MET A 100 -6.82 -19.13 19.01
C MET A 100 -5.92 -20.37 18.97
N GLN A 101 -4.77 -20.30 18.31
CA GLN A 101 -3.81 -21.42 18.28
C GLN A 101 -3.22 -21.71 19.65
N ARG A 102 -2.98 -20.69 20.48
CA ARG A 102 -2.48 -20.89 21.85
C ARG A 102 -3.54 -21.58 22.70
N LEU A 103 -4.79 -21.11 22.64
CA LEU A 103 -5.90 -21.71 23.39
C LEU A 103 -6.14 -23.17 22.98
N GLU A 104 -6.07 -23.49 21.69
CA GLU A 104 -6.23 -24.86 21.20
C GLU A 104 -5.08 -25.76 21.66
N LYS A 105 -3.83 -25.26 21.66
CA LYS A 105 -2.69 -25.99 22.23
C LYS A 105 -2.83 -26.23 23.72
N GLU A 106 -3.27 -25.23 24.47
CA GLU A 106 -3.54 -25.35 25.91
C GLU A 106 -4.64 -26.40 26.17
N ARG A 107 -5.75 -26.36 25.42
CA ARG A 107 -6.83 -27.34 25.50
C ARG A 107 -6.36 -28.75 25.16
N GLN A 108 -5.57 -28.91 24.09
CA GLN A 108 -5.01 -30.22 23.74
C GLN A 108 -4.00 -30.72 24.77
N ALA A 109 -3.19 -29.82 25.35
CA ALA A 109 -2.29 -30.18 26.43
C ALA A 109 -3.07 -30.61 27.68
N GLU A 110 -4.17 -29.94 28.01
CA GLU A 110 -5.05 -30.30 29.12
C GLU A 110 -5.72 -31.67 28.92
N ILE A 111 -6.25 -31.94 27.71
CA ILE A 111 -6.82 -33.26 27.36
C ILE A 111 -5.74 -34.35 27.41
N ARG A 112 -4.55 -34.11 26.85
CA ARG A 112 -3.43 -35.07 26.89
C ARG A 112 -2.86 -35.25 28.30
N SER A 113 -2.94 -34.23 29.15
CA SER A 113 -2.33 -34.22 30.47
C SER A 113 -3.07 -35.07 31.50
N TYR A 114 -4.25 -35.64 31.22
CA TYR A 114 -5.06 -36.36 32.22
C TYR A 114 -5.30 -35.55 33.52
N LYS A 115 -5.14 -34.22 33.50
CA LYS A 115 -5.13 -33.38 34.71
C LYS A 115 -6.48 -33.35 35.42
N GLY A 116 -7.58 -33.42 34.66
CA GLY A 116 -8.95 -33.57 35.19
C GLY A 116 -9.35 -35.01 35.51
N LEU A 117 -8.52 -36.01 35.17
CA LEU A 117 -8.79 -37.44 35.42
C LEU A 117 -8.20 -37.91 36.76
N MET A 118 -7.29 -37.13 37.35
CA MET A 118 -6.71 -37.40 38.67
C MET A 118 -7.56 -36.78 39.80
N VAL A 119 -8.75 -37.33 40.03
CA VAL A 119 -9.62 -36.93 41.15
C VAL A 119 -9.33 -37.82 42.35
N SER A 120 -8.74 -37.26 43.41
CA SER A 120 -8.32 -38.00 44.62
C SER A 120 -9.45 -38.80 45.26
N GLU A 121 -10.69 -38.30 45.22
CA GLU A 121 -11.88 -38.97 45.76
C GLU A 121 -12.26 -40.27 45.03
N LYS A 122 -11.86 -40.43 43.76
CA LYS A 122 -12.16 -41.62 42.94
C LYS A 122 -10.97 -42.56 42.80
N MET A 123 -9.85 -42.27 43.46
CA MET A 123 -8.67 -43.13 43.46
C MET A 123 -8.83 -44.22 44.51
N THR A 124 -8.85 -45.48 44.08
CA THR A 124 -8.93 -46.65 44.96
C THR A 124 -7.59 -47.37 44.98
N SER A 125 -7.13 -47.79 46.17
CA SER A 125 -5.88 -48.55 46.30
C SER A 125 -6.07 -49.99 45.82
N ASN A 126 -5.06 -50.57 45.16
CA ASN A 126 -5.07 -51.98 44.70
C ASN A 126 -5.43 -52.97 45.81
N LYS A 127 -5.12 -52.62 47.07
CA LYS A 127 -5.41 -53.43 48.25
C LYS A 127 -6.91 -53.48 48.61
N GLN A 128 -7.70 -52.47 48.22
CA GLN A 128 -9.13 -52.39 48.46
C GLN A 128 -9.95 -53.01 47.31
N ILE A 129 -9.46 -52.90 46.07
CA ILE A 129 -10.09 -53.50 44.89
C ILE A 129 -10.07 -55.03 45.00
N ALA A 130 -8.93 -55.62 45.41
CA ALA A 130 -8.78 -57.07 45.58
C ALA A 130 -9.70 -57.67 46.67
N ALA A 131 -10.19 -56.86 47.61
CA ALA A 131 -11.14 -57.29 48.64
C ALA A 131 -12.60 -57.17 48.20
N THR A 132 -12.88 -56.44 47.11
CA THR A 132 -14.24 -56.07 46.68
C THR A 132 -14.64 -56.70 45.34
N SER A 133 -13.68 -57.06 44.48
CA SER A 133 -13.94 -57.77 43.23
C SER A 133 -14.03 -59.28 43.45
N LYS A 134 -15.10 -59.93 42.94
CA LYS A 134 -15.27 -61.40 42.91
C LYS A 134 -13.97 -62.09 42.46
N SER A 135 -13.63 -63.17 43.13
CA SER A 135 -12.44 -63.94 42.78
C SER A 135 -12.57 -64.51 41.37
N PHE A 136 -11.45 -64.67 40.66
CA PHE A 136 -11.42 -65.13 39.26
C PHE A 136 -12.28 -66.39 39.01
N GLN A 137 -12.38 -67.27 40.01
CA GLN A 137 -13.17 -68.50 39.97
C GLN A 137 -14.69 -68.26 39.97
N GLU A 138 -15.20 -67.23 40.66
CA GLU A 138 -16.64 -66.92 40.72
C GLU A 138 -17.16 -66.29 39.42
N VAL A 139 -16.28 -65.73 38.60
CA VAL A 139 -16.65 -65.14 37.30
C VAL A 139 -16.74 -66.23 36.21
N GLU A 140 -16.07 -67.37 36.43
CA GLU A 140 -16.04 -68.51 35.51
C GLU A 140 -17.27 -69.42 35.70
N GLU A 141 -17.84 -69.48 36.92
CA GLU A 141 -19.11 -70.17 37.21
C GLU A 141 -20.35 -69.44 36.69
N ASP A 142 -20.36 -68.10 36.62
CA ASP A 142 -21.49 -67.31 36.07
C ASP A 142 -21.60 -67.41 34.53
N PHE A 143 -20.63 -68.04 33.84
CA PHE A 143 -20.61 -68.21 32.38
C PHE A 143 -21.03 -69.62 31.90
N MET A 144 -21.17 -70.59 32.81
CA MET A 144 -21.64 -71.97 32.54
C MET A 144 -23.11 -72.14 32.91
#